data_AF-A0A6J0L576-F1
#
_entry.id   AF-A0A6J0L576-F1
#
_cell.length_a   1.000
_cell.length_b   1.000
_cell.length_c   1.000
_cell.angle_alpha   90.00
_cell.angle_beta   90.00
_cell.angle_gamma   90.00
#
_symmetry.space_group_name_H-M   'P 1'
#
loop_
_entity.id
_entity.type
_entity.pdbx_description
1 polymer ?
#
loop_
_entity_poly.entity_id
_entity_poly.type
_entity_poly.pdbx_seq_one_letter_code
_entity_poly.pdbx_strand_id
1 'polypeptide(L)'
;MEQAKTEVEKKVSRLLKFLQNKNKIPRDSKRELLAIATDLQEHCQSLYSSIDDFQQDLDPTRSGGRSQVQSRIASSEDIVNLVEQGSKLEALKNEAEEKEHALALRVKELERELGEAKAKCDRKGDLEEEIEMKASESKQLGEMNKGLRSQISGLRLVLKETGDEISTLVNKFGKSELGLTSRIEDLKCQLRNLEQEIGFLRERNAELAASSQVKRVEDKERVNGLMDQVSSLKHELESLRNEKVEQVTEREMQGKSVEQETDEERNKLNEEIEHLREENKKLHTRIIELESSQMEREIKNTDENEDKSKKLDAELSHQKKLVKEQDDVINRLSGKIKDQERLVKEQKETIDKFSEDLKQSKRWSLGSSRDTKLNPNTIEKKMEEIADDFRMKMEDHIRILYRRIHVAEQIHLESKNEYIKIRDIVQENKETRESLLFYQTHFKRIKETWENGYAKSTEKLEEAEEHSERVARLAKEIDSAKIWVCEKKSELETLAAKLECGEAQETLLKEKLSKLEKKLAEEGTEKLSLAKVVTKFEARIKELEINVKGREVEVLSLGEEKREAIRQLCVLVDYQRDRYDELKKSVLKVSLKT
;
A
#
# COMPACT_ATOMS: atom_id res chain seq x y z
N MET A 1 -90.04 14.34 98.53
CA MET A 1 -89.27 13.79 97.40
C MET A 1 -89.42 14.62 96.12
N GLU A 2 -90.61 15.11 95.78
CA GLU A 2 -90.97 15.82 94.53
C GLU A 2 -89.95 16.74 93.84
N GLN A 3 -89.17 17.54 94.56
CA GLN A 3 -88.13 18.36 93.93
C GLN A 3 -87.04 17.51 93.25
N ALA A 4 -86.65 16.37 93.83
CA ALA A 4 -85.69 15.45 93.22
C ALA A 4 -86.29 14.69 92.03
N LYS A 5 -87.53 14.19 92.17
CA LYS A 5 -88.33 13.54 91.10
C LYS A 5 -88.39 14.44 89.85
N THR A 6 -88.86 15.67 90.03
CA THR A 6 -88.97 16.65 88.94
C THR A 6 -87.64 17.23 88.43
N GLU A 7 -86.52 17.11 89.16
CA GLU A 7 -85.19 17.49 88.66
C GLU A 7 -84.56 16.39 87.80
N VAL A 8 -84.71 15.12 88.19
CA VAL A 8 -84.23 13.96 87.42
C VAL A 8 -84.95 13.88 86.07
N GLU A 9 -86.28 13.98 86.03
CA GLU A 9 -87.04 14.00 84.77
C GLU A 9 -86.58 15.14 83.83
N LYS A 10 -86.30 16.33 84.37
CA LYS A 10 -85.79 17.48 83.60
C LYS A 10 -84.39 17.22 83.06
N LYS A 11 -83.54 16.47 83.76
CA LYS A 11 -82.20 16.07 83.28
C LYS A 11 -82.30 15.01 82.17
N VAL A 12 -83.08 13.95 82.37
CA VAL A 12 -83.33 12.90 81.36
C VAL A 12 -83.95 13.51 80.09
N SER A 13 -85.00 14.33 80.23
CA SER A 13 -85.67 15.01 79.12
C SER A 13 -84.75 15.92 78.29
N ARG A 14 -83.74 16.56 78.91
CA ARG A 14 -82.72 17.35 78.19
C ARG A 14 -81.78 16.44 77.42
N LEU A 15 -81.36 15.32 78.01
CA LEU A 15 -80.42 14.37 77.44
C LEU A 15 -81.02 13.69 76.20
N LEU A 16 -82.29 13.26 76.29
CA LEU A 16 -83.02 12.63 75.18
C LEU A 16 -83.20 13.61 74.00
N LYS A 17 -83.59 14.87 74.25
CA LYS A 17 -83.66 15.93 73.21
C LYS A 17 -82.30 16.26 72.59
N PHE A 18 -81.21 16.20 73.37
CA PHE A 18 -79.84 16.44 72.89
C PHE A 18 -79.34 15.30 71.98
N LEU A 19 -79.70 14.04 72.28
CA LEU A 19 -79.41 12.89 71.43
C LEU A 19 -80.23 12.93 70.13
N GLN A 20 -81.52 13.24 70.19
CA GLN A 20 -82.38 13.39 69.00
C GLN A 20 -81.83 14.45 68.02
N ASN A 21 -81.47 15.64 68.52
CA ASN A 21 -81.09 16.77 67.65
C ASN A 21 -79.62 16.78 67.19
N LYS A 22 -78.74 15.91 67.68
CA LYS A 22 -77.34 15.84 67.23
C LYS A 22 -77.16 14.94 66.00
N ASN A 23 -76.61 15.52 64.92
CA ASN A 23 -76.31 14.82 63.66
C ASN A 23 -74.84 14.35 63.52
N LYS A 24 -74.00 14.53 64.55
CA LYS A 24 -72.58 14.11 64.57
C LYS A 24 -72.33 12.76 65.27
N ILE A 25 -73.37 11.97 65.53
CA ILE A 25 -73.25 10.64 66.18
C ILE A 25 -73.49 9.57 65.08
N PRO A 26 -72.66 8.51 64.99
CA PRO A 26 -72.88 7.38 64.08
C PRO A 26 -74.29 6.80 64.23
N ARG A 27 -74.89 6.34 63.12
CA ARG A 27 -76.34 6.03 63.07
C ARG A 27 -76.75 4.95 64.06
N ASP A 28 -75.94 3.92 64.19
CA ASP A 28 -76.23 2.75 65.03
C ASP A 28 -75.99 3.06 66.51
N SER A 29 -74.86 3.69 66.85
CA SER A 29 -74.61 4.21 68.20
C SER A 29 -75.65 5.25 68.63
N LYS A 30 -76.20 6.05 67.70
CA LYS A 30 -77.31 6.97 67.98
C LYS A 30 -78.62 6.21 68.28
N ARG A 31 -78.85 5.07 67.63
CA ARG A 31 -80.01 4.20 67.90
C ARG A 31 -79.88 3.52 69.27
N GLU A 32 -78.71 2.99 69.60
CA GLU A 32 -78.41 2.37 70.90
C GLU A 32 -78.51 3.40 72.05
N LEU A 33 -77.89 4.56 71.91
CA LEU A 33 -77.97 5.63 72.92
C LEU A 33 -79.39 6.18 73.09
N LEU A 34 -80.21 6.20 72.03
CA LEU A 34 -81.62 6.57 72.16
C LEU A 34 -82.44 5.47 72.84
N ALA A 35 -82.19 4.20 72.55
CA ALA A 35 -82.85 3.08 73.23
C ALA A 35 -82.55 3.12 74.74
N ILE A 36 -81.28 3.23 75.13
CA ILE A 36 -80.84 3.32 76.54
C ILE A 36 -81.41 4.56 77.23
N ALA A 37 -81.50 5.70 76.54
CA ALA A 37 -82.06 6.93 77.11
C ALA A 37 -83.59 6.88 77.30
N THR A 38 -84.32 6.15 76.46
CA THR A 38 -85.76 5.90 76.62
C THR A 38 -86.02 4.85 77.71
N ASP A 39 -85.27 3.74 77.70
CA ASP A 39 -85.32 2.68 78.71
C ASP A 39 -85.07 3.22 80.13
N LEU A 40 -84.08 4.10 80.29
CA LEU A 40 -83.84 4.84 81.54
C LEU A 40 -85.01 5.76 81.93
N GLN A 41 -85.72 6.36 80.98
CA GLN A 41 -86.90 7.18 81.26
C GLN A 41 -88.07 6.31 81.74
N GLU A 42 -88.34 5.18 81.08
CA GLU A 42 -89.38 4.23 81.46
C GLU A 42 -89.09 3.62 82.85
N HIS A 43 -87.83 3.27 83.13
CA HIS A 43 -87.41 2.84 84.47
C HIS A 43 -87.58 3.93 85.54
N CYS A 44 -87.26 5.20 85.26
CA CYS A 44 -87.55 6.29 86.19
C CYS A 44 -89.06 6.44 86.44
N GLN A 45 -89.90 6.35 85.40
CA GLN A 45 -91.35 6.47 85.54
C GLN A 45 -91.96 5.30 86.34
N SER A 46 -91.52 4.06 86.07
CA SER A 46 -91.93 2.88 86.85
C SER A 46 -91.53 2.98 88.32
N LEU A 47 -90.32 3.48 88.61
CA LEU A 47 -89.87 3.73 89.98
C LEU A 47 -90.73 4.80 90.68
N TYR A 48 -91.15 5.84 89.97
CA TYR A 48 -92.04 6.87 90.52
C TYR A 48 -93.47 6.35 90.76
N SER A 49 -94.02 5.51 89.88
CA SER A 49 -95.29 4.83 90.17
C SER A 49 -95.21 4.00 91.45
N SER A 50 -94.17 3.17 91.60
CA SER A 50 -94.00 2.37 92.83
C SER A 50 -93.84 3.22 94.10
N ILE A 51 -93.19 4.39 94.02
CA ILE A 51 -93.09 5.33 95.15
C ILE A 51 -94.44 5.99 95.45
N ASP A 52 -95.21 6.35 94.42
CA ASP A 52 -96.54 6.96 94.59
C ASP A 52 -97.57 5.92 95.12
N ASP A 53 -97.40 4.62 94.78
CA ASP A 53 -98.15 3.49 95.36
C ASP A 53 -97.80 3.30 96.85
N PHE A 54 -96.51 3.24 97.21
CA PHE A 54 -96.06 3.15 98.61
C PHE A 54 -96.46 4.36 99.46
N GLN A 55 -96.82 5.49 98.84
CA GLN A 55 -97.39 6.65 99.53
C GLN A 55 -98.92 6.59 99.70
N GLN A 56 -99.64 5.72 98.98
CA GLN A 56 -101.07 5.46 99.22
C GLN A 56 -101.29 4.48 100.39
N ASP A 57 -100.39 3.52 100.60
CA ASP A 57 -100.44 2.55 101.71
C ASP A 57 -100.26 3.15 103.13
N LEU A 58 -100.03 4.47 103.25
CA LEU A 58 -99.62 5.14 104.49
C LEU A 58 -100.60 6.19 105.05
N ASP A 59 -101.81 6.35 104.49
CA ASP A 59 -102.82 7.31 104.98
C ASP A 59 -103.97 6.62 105.78
N PRO A 60 -104.22 6.93 107.07
CA PRO A 60 -104.89 5.97 107.97
C PRO A 60 -106.39 6.21 108.22
N THR A 61 -107.32 5.41 107.66
CA THR A 61 -108.74 5.44 108.07
C THR A 61 -109.52 4.08 108.11
N ARG A 62 -109.48 3.43 109.30
CA ARG A 62 -110.63 2.81 110.01
C ARG A 62 -111.37 1.53 109.49
N SER A 63 -111.45 0.55 110.42
CA SER A 63 -112.42 -0.59 110.54
C SER A 63 -112.25 -1.83 109.64
N GLY A 64 -112.63 -3.05 110.07
CA GLY A 64 -112.97 -3.51 111.43
C GLY A 64 -113.79 -4.82 111.53
N GLY A 65 -113.42 -5.73 112.45
CA GLY A 65 -114.13 -6.98 112.81
C GLY A 65 -113.14 -8.01 113.38
N ARG A 66 -113.30 -8.61 114.57
CA ARG A 66 -114.28 -9.61 115.06
C ARG A 66 -114.10 -11.02 114.43
N SER A 67 -114.17 -12.14 115.18
CA SER A 67 -114.56 -12.31 116.61
C SER A 67 -114.13 -13.66 117.24
N GLN A 68 -113.92 -13.65 118.57
CA GLN A 68 -114.20 -14.76 119.53
C GLN A 68 -113.39 -16.09 119.40
N VAL A 69 -113.33 -16.99 120.39
CA VAL A 69 -114.14 -17.20 121.63
C VAL A 69 -113.26 -17.34 122.89
N GLN A 70 -113.79 -16.93 124.06
CA GLN A 70 -113.22 -17.20 125.41
C GLN A 70 -114.06 -18.25 126.17
N SER A 71 -113.45 -19.04 127.08
CA SER A 71 -114.04 -19.52 128.36
C SER A 71 -113.16 -20.61 129.02
N ARG A 72 -113.28 -20.94 130.32
CA ARG A 72 -113.37 -20.10 131.55
C ARG A 72 -113.16 -21.01 132.79
N ILE A 73 -112.40 -20.52 133.78
CA ILE A 73 -112.53 -20.72 135.24
C ILE A 73 -113.04 -22.08 135.79
N ALA A 74 -112.22 -22.71 136.65
CA ALA A 74 -112.66 -23.45 137.84
C ALA A 74 -111.60 -23.31 138.96
N SER A 75 -111.95 -23.57 140.22
CA SER A 75 -111.09 -23.39 141.41
C SER A 75 -111.48 -24.36 142.53
N SER A 76 -110.56 -24.52 143.49
CA SER A 76 -110.69 -25.17 144.82
C SER A 76 -110.59 -26.70 144.95
N GLU A 77 -109.66 -27.06 145.84
CA GLU A 77 -109.60 -28.16 146.82
C GLU A 77 -109.64 -29.67 146.43
N ASP A 78 -109.01 -30.43 147.34
CA ASP A 78 -109.13 -31.87 147.67
C ASP A 78 -108.65 -32.97 146.69
N ILE A 79 -107.32 -33.19 146.77
CA ILE A 79 -106.58 -34.47 146.95
C ILE A 79 -107.09 -35.76 146.24
N VAL A 80 -106.11 -36.49 145.64
CA VAL A 80 -106.20 -37.76 144.89
C VAL A 80 -106.50 -37.61 143.39
N ASN A 81 -105.53 -37.06 142.62
CA ASN A 81 -105.50 -37.27 141.16
C ASN A 81 -104.11 -37.10 140.49
N LEU A 82 -103.04 -37.71 141.07
CA LEU A 82 -101.67 -37.56 140.57
C LEU A 82 -101.30 -38.41 139.33
N VAL A 83 -102.10 -39.43 138.98
CA VAL A 83 -101.77 -40.35 137.88
C VAL A 83 -102.08 -39.76 136.50
N GLU A 84 -103.22 -39.06 136.37
CA GLU A 84 -103.71 -38.58 135.07
C GLU A 84 -102.96 -37.35 134.52
N GLN A 85 -102.28 -36.59 135.40
CA GLN A 85 -101.38 -35.51 134.96
C GLN A 85 -100.04 -36.05 134.43
N GLY A 86 -99.55 -37.18 134.96
CA GLY A 86 -98.33 -37.83 134.46
C GLY A 86 -98.44 -38.19 132.99
N SER A 87 -99.57 -38.77 132.57
CA SER A 87 -99.85 -39.11 131.16
C SER A 87 -99.83 -37.90 130.21
N LYS A 88 -100.22 -36.70 130.70
CA LYS A 88 -100.18 -35.46 129.89
C LYS A 88 -98.77 -34.84 129.84
N LEU A 89 -98.01 -34.92 130.92
CA LEU A 89 -96.61 -34.49 130.93
C LEU A 89 -95.74 -35.39 130.04
N GLU A 90 -95.92 -36.71 130.10
CA GLU A 90 -95.16 -37.64 129.26
C GLU A 90 -95.53 -37.48 127.77
N ALA A 91 -96.81 -37.21 127.45
CA ALA A 91 -97.22 -36.88 126.08
C ALA A 91 -96.57 -35.60 125.54
N LEU A 92 -96.55 -34.51 126.34
CA LEU A 92 -95.88 -33.26 125.97
C LEU A 92 -94.36 -33.40 125.88
N LYS A 93 -93.76 -34.23 126.73
CA LYS A 93 -92.33 -34.59 126.69
C LYS A 93 -92.00 -35.34 125.40
N ASN A 94 -92.78 -36.37 125.05
CA ASN A 94 -92.59 -37.11 123.80
C ASN A 94 -92.78 -36.20 122.57
N GLU A 95 -93.79 -35.31 122.58
CA GLU A 95 -93.99 -34.32 121.51
C GLU A 95 -92.83 -33.30 121.42
N ALA A 96 -92.17 -33.00 122.53
CA ALA A 96 -90.97 -32.17 122.56
C ALA A 96 -89.72 -32.93 122.05
N GLU A 97 -89.53 -34.19 122.45
CA GLU A 97 -88.46 -35.07 121.97
C GLU A 97 -88.59 -35.35 120.45
N GLU A 98 -89.81 -35.55 119.95
CA GLU A 98 -90.10 -35.65 118.51
C GLU A 98 -89.75 -34.36 117.75
N LYS A 99 -90.09 -33.19 118.31
CA LYS A 99 -89.72 -31.88 117.73
C LYS A 99 -88.22 -31.62 117.78
N GLU A 100 -87.54 -31.99 118.87
CA GLU A 100 -86.08 -31.90 118.98
C GLU A 100 -85.40 -32.80 117.95
N HIS A 101 -85.87 -34.04 117.79
CA HIS A 101 -85.38 -34.96 116.76
C HIS A 101 -85.64 -34.41 115.34
N ALA A 102 -86.83 -33.86 115.07
CA ALA A 102 -87.15 -33.23 113.78
C ALA A 102 -86.27 -31.99 113.49
N LEU A 103 -86.00 -31.16 114.51
CA LEU A 103 -85.08 -30.03 114.40
C LEU A 103 -83.63 -30.50 114.18
N ALA A 104 -83.18 -31.54 114.89
CA ALA A 104 -81.85 -32.12 114.70
C ALA A 104 -81.66 -32.73 113.29
N LEU A 105 -82.71 -33.32 112.72
CA LEU A 105 -82.72 -33.72 111.31
C LEU A 105 -82.64 -32.50 110.37
N ARG A 106 -83.39 -31.43 110.63
CA ARG A 106 -83.33 -30.22 109.78
C ARG A 106 -81.99 -29.48 109.90
N VAL A 107 -81.34 -29.49 111.06
CA VAL A 107 -79.98 -28.95 111.24
C VAL A 107 -78.98 -29.74 110.40
N LYS A 108 -78.97 -31.08 110.51
CA LYS A 108 -78.07 -31.94 109.69
C LYS A 108 -78.29 -31.74 108.18
N GLU A 109 -79.54 -31.53 107.77
CA GLU A 109 -79.87 -31.25 106.37
C GLU A 109 -79.38 -29.86 105.94
N LEU A 110 -79.48 -28.83 106.79
CA LEU A 110 -78.91 -27.50 106.53
C LEU A 110 -77.37 -27.51 106.53
N GLU A 111 -76.74 -28.33 107.37
CA GLU A 111 -75.28 -28.55 107.36
C GLU A 111 -74.83 -29.22 106.04
N ARG A 112 -75.61 -30.19 105.52
CA ARG A 112 -75.40 -30.79 104.19
C ARG A 112 -75.59 -29.76 103.07
N GLU A 113 -76.69 -29.01 103.08
CA GLU A 113 -76.96 -27.93 102.13
C GLU A 113 -75.81 -26.89 102.11
N LEU A 114 -75.32 -26.49 103.29
CA LEU A 114 -74.20 -25.55 103.45
C LEU A 114 -72.87 -26.13 102.96
N GLY A 115 -72.58 -27.40 103.25
CA GLY A 115 -71.40 -28.12 102.76
C GLY A 115 -71.39 -28.22 101.23
N GLU A 116 -72.54 -28.51 100.62
CA GLU A 116 -72.70 -28.51 99.17
C GLU A 116 -72.63 -27.10 98.56
N ALA A 117 -73.19 -26.08 99.21
CA ALA A 117 -73.07 -24.69 98.77
C ALA A 117 -71.61 -24.22 98.81
N LYS A 118 -70.86 -24.58 99.86
CA LYS A 118 -69.41 -24.31 99.94
C LYS A 118 -68.65 -25.03 98.83
N ALA A 119 -68.84 -26.34 98.65
CA ALA A 119 -68.18 -27.09 97.58
C ALA A 119 -68.55 -26.62 96.16
N LYS A 120 -69.72 -25.99 95.97
CA LYS A 120 -70.09 -25.28 94.72
C LYS A 120 -69.39 -23.92 94.59
N CYS A 121 -69.14 -23.22 95.69
CA CYS A 121 -68.39 -21.96 95.73
C CYS A 121 -66.90 -22.20 95.44
N ASP A 122 -66.29 -23.19 96.07
CA ASP A 122 -64.88 -23.56 95.88
C ASP A 122 -64.63 -23.90 94.39
N ARG A 123 -65.46 -24.79 93.80
CA ARG A 123 -65.44 -25.13 92.36
C ARG A 123 -65.71 -23.95 91.43
N LYS A 124 -66.44 -22.92 91.88
CA LYS A 124 -66.67 -21.70 91.10
C LYS A 124 -65.38 -20.88 91.03
N GLY A 125 -64.63 -20.81 92.14
CA GLY A 125 -63.29 -20.21 92.17
C GLY A 125 -62.34 -20.89 91.20
N ASP A 126 -62.23 -22.23 91.26
CA ASP A 126 -61.40 -23.03 90.33
C ASP A 126 -61.69 -22.70 88.85
N LEU A 127 -62.98 -22.58 88.49
CA LEU A 127 -63.42 -22.25 87.13
C LEU A 127 -63.20 -20.78 86.75
N GLU A 128 -63.30 -19.85 87.70
CA GLU A 128 -62.99 -18.43 87.46
C GLU A 128 -61.48 -18.22 87.24
N GLU A 129 -60.62 -18.95 87.96
CA GLU A 129 -59.17 -18.97 87.70
C GLU A 129 -58.83 -19.62 86.34
N GLU A 130 -59.48 -20.72 85.95
CA GLU A 130 -59.28 -21.30 84.61
C GLU A 130 -59.71 -20.32 83.50
N ILE A 131 -60.82 -19.61 83.67
CA ILE A 131 -61.28 -18.59 82.72
C ILE A 131 -60.28 -17.43 82.62
N GLU A 132 -59.72 -16.94 83.73
CA GLU A 132 -58.70 -15.88 83.69
C GLU A 132 -57.40 -16.35 83.01
N MET A 133 -56.93 -17.57 83.33
CA MET A 133 -55.78 -18.17 82.65
C MET A 133 -56.02 -18.27 81.14
N LYS A 134 -57.16 -18.80 80.69
CA LYS A 134 -57.50 -18.93 79.26
C LYS A 134 -57.70 -17.59 78.56
N ALA A 135 -58.22 -16.57 79.26
CA ALA A 135 -58.28 -15.21 78.74
C ALA A 135 -56.87 -14.62 78.54
N SER A 136 -55.94 -14.89 79.46
CA SER A 136 -54.54 -14.43 79.36
C SER A 136 -53.80 -15.12 78.20
N GLU A 137 -53.95 -16.44 78.03
CA GLU A 137 -53.43 -17.21 76.89
C GLU A 137 -53.95 -16.64 75.56
N SER A 138 -55.26 -16.44 75.46
CA SER A 138 -55.93 -15.89 74.27
C SER A 138 -55.40 -14.50 73.90
N LYS A 139 -55.14 -13.64 74.90
CA LYS A 139 -54.51 -12.32 74.70
C LYS A 139 -53.09 -12.44 74.15
N GLN A 140 -52.25 -13.29 74.75
CA GLN A 140 -50.87 -13.51 74.29
C GLN A 140 -50.83 -14.06 72.86
N LEU A 141 -51.68 -15.05 72.55
CA LEU A 141 -51.84 -15.58 71.19
C LEU A 141 -52.34 -14.51 70.22
N GLY A 142 -53.22 -13.61 70.65
CA GLY A 142 -53.67 -12.46 69.88
C GLY A 142 -52.55 -11.46 69.56
N GLU A 143 -51.63 -11.23 70.49
CA GLU A 143 -50.45 -10.36 70.31
C GLU A 143 -49.39 -11.02 69.40
N MET A 144 -49.08 -12.31 69.60
CA MET A 144 -48.22 -13.08 68.70
C MET A 144 -48.75 -13.10 67.26
N ASN A 145 -50.07 -13.29 67.09
CA ASN A 145 -50.74 -13.23 65.79
C ASN A 145 -50.68 -11.85 65.13
N LYS A 146 -50.60 -10.75 65.88
CA LYS A 146 -50.35 -9.41 65.30
C LYS A 146 -48.91 -9.31 64.80
N GLY A 147 -47.94 -9.76 65.60
CA GLY A 147 -46.52 -9.81 65.21
C GLY A 147 -46.27 -10.60 63.93
N LEU A 148 -46.82 -11.82 63.84
CA LEU A 148 -46.73 -12.67 62.64
C LEU A 148 -47.36 -12.02 61.41
N ARG A 149 -48.53 -11.37 61.54
CA ARG A 149 -49.16 -10.63 60.41
C ARG A 149 -48.29 -9.47 59.93
N SER A 150 -47.67 -8.72 60.84
CA SER A 150 -46.72 -7.65 60.48
C SER A 150 -45.48 -8.19 59.76
N GLN A 151 -44.90 -9.31 60.23
CA GLN A 151 -43.78 -9.99 59.57
C GLN A 151 -44.15 -10.48 58.17
N ILE A 152 -45.31 -11.13 58.00
CA ILE A 152 -45.83 -11.57 56.69
C ILE A 152 -46.04 -10.39 55.74
N SER A 153 -46.51 -9.24 56.25
CA SER A 153 -46.66 -8.02 55.45
C SER A 153 -45.31 -7.44 55.01
N GLY A 154 -44.30 -7.43 55.89
CA GLY A 154 -42.94 -7.00 55.55
C GLY A 154 -42.29 -7.92 54.52
N LEU A 155 -42.35 -9.23 54.72
CA LEU A 155 -41.84 -10.23 53.76
C LEU A 155 -42.53 -10.12 52.39
N ARG A 156 -43.84 -9.87 52.35
CA ARG A 156 -44.57 -9.64 51.08
C ARG A 156 -44.09 -8.37 50.36
N LEU A 157 -43.72 -7.32 51.09
CA LEU A 157 -43.21 -6.08 50.51
C LEU A 157 -41.81 -6.30 49.92
N VAL A 158 -40.90 -6.93 50.68
CA VAL A 158 -39.54 -7.28 50.19
C VAL A 158 -39.58 -8.24 49.00
N LEU A 159 -40.48 -9.24 49.00
CA LEU A 159 -40.70 -10.13 47.86
C LEU A 159 -41.21 -9.39 46.61
N LYS A 160 -41.97 -8.31 46.78
CA LYS A 160 -42.37 -7.46 45.66
C LYS A 160 -41.19 -6.63 45.14
N GLU A 161 -40.46 -5.95 46.03
CA GLU A 161 -39.32 -5.09 45.67
C GLU A 161 -38.24 -5.90 44.92
N THR A 162 -37.84 -7.04 45.47
CA THR A 162 -36.89 -7.96 44.82
C THR A 162 -37.42 -8.53 43.50
N GLY A 163 -38.73 -8.78 43.38
CA GLY A 163 -39.37 -9.17 42.12
C GLY A 163 -39.33 -8.07 41.05
N ASP A 164 -39.61 -6.83 41.44
CA ASP A 164 -39.51 -5.65 40.58
C ASP A 164 -38.03 -5.41 40.17
N GLU A 165 -37.06 -5.54 41.09
CA GLU A 165 -35.62 -5.48 40.81
C GLU A 165 -35.16 -6.53 39.79
N ILE A 166 -35.50 -7.81 40.03
CA ILE A 166 -35.23 -8.92 39.11
C ILE A 166 -35.83 -8.63 37.74
N SER A 167 -37.05 -8.11 37.68
CA SER A 167 -37.70 -7.70 36.42
C SER A 167 -36.89 -6.61 35.69
N THR A 168 -36.37 -5.59 36.39
CA THR A 168 -35.48 -4.61 35.74
C THR A 168 -34.17 -5.22 35.26
N LEU A 169 -33.64 -6.21 35.99
CA LEU A 169 -32.36 -6.85 35.67
C LEU A 169 -32.48 -7.78 34.45
N VAL A 170 -33.53 -8.60 34.39
CA VAL A 170 -33.88 -9.43 33.22
C VAL A 170 -34.08 -8.54 31.98
N ASN A 171 -34.78 -7.41 32.11
CA ASN A 171 -34.97 -6.46 31.01
C ASN A 171 -33.66 -5.79 30.55
N LYS A 172 -32.66 -5.61 31.43
CA LYS A 172 -31.31 -5.13 31.06
C LYS A 172 -30.52 -6.22 30.34
N PHE A 173 -30.55 -7.46 30.84
CA PHE A 173 -29.86 -8.59 30.20
C PHE A 173 -30.42 -8.87 28.80
N GLY A 174 -31.74 -8.97 28.61
CA GLY A 174 -32.33 -9.21 27.29
C GLY A 174 -32.00 -8.11 26.26
N LYS A 175 -31.91 -6.84 26.69
CA LYS A 175 -31.43 -5.75 25.82
C LYS A 175 -29.95 -5.90 25.44
N SER A 176 -29.11 -6.33 26.38
CA SER A 176 -27.69 -6.61 26.11
C SER A 176 -27.52 -7.82 25.19
N GLU A 177 -28.32 -8.87 25.37
CA GLU A 177 -28.32 -10.10 24.56
C GLU A 177 -28.72 -9.81 23.12
N LEU A 178 -29.82 -9.08 22.90
CA LEU A 178 -30.23 -8.62 21.56
C LEU A 178 -29.18 -7.73 20.90
N GLY A 179 -28.54 -6.82 21.66
CA GLY A 179 -27.46 -5.98 21.15
C GLY A 179 -26.22 -6.77 20.73
N LEU A 180 -25.80 -7.74 21.53
CA LEU A 180 -24.69 -8.64 21.20
C LEU A 180 -25.03 -9.56 20.02
N THR A 181 -26.25 -10.09 19.96
CA THR A 181 -26.72 -10.95 18.85
C THR A 181 -26.72 -10.19 17.53
N SER A 182 -27.24 -8.95 17.53
CA SER A 182 -27.17 -8.05 16.36
C SER A 182 -25.71 -7.80 15.93
N ARG A 183 -24.83 -7.47 16.88
CA ARG A 183 -23.40 -7.23 16.60
C ARG A 183 -22.68 -8.47 16.08
N ILE A 184 -23.07 -9.67 16.51
CA ILE A 184 -22.53 -10.94 16.00
C ILE A 184 -22.94 -11.16 14.54
N GLU A 185 -24.19 -10.84 14.14
CA GLU A 185 -24.61 -11.01 12.74
C GLU A 185 -24.02 -9.92 11.81
N ASP A 186 -23.86 -8.68 12.29
CA ASP A 186 -23.06 -7.65 11.61
C ASP A 186 -21.64 -8.15 11.29
N LEU A 187 -20.96 -8.75 12.27
CA LEU A 187 -19.60 -9.26 12.11
C LEU A 187 -19.54 -10.47 11.17
N LYS A 188 -20.55 -11.36 11.19
CA LYS A 188 -20.67 -12.43 10.17
C LYS A 188 -20.92 -11.88 8.77
N CYS A 189 -21.72 -10.82 8.60
CA CYS A 189 -21.87 -10.14 7.32
C CYS A 189 -20.53 -9.59 6.82
N GLN A 190 -19.75 -8.95 7.69
CA GLN A 190 -18.42 -8.43 7.33
C GLN A 190 -17.44 -9.57 6.96
N LEU A 191 -17.43 -10.69 7.69
CA LEU A 191 -16.63 -11.86 7.35
C LEU A 191 -17.02 -12.44 5.98
N ARG A 192 -18.32 -12.67 5.72
CA ARG A 192 -18.80 -13.19 4.43
C ARG A 192 -18.37 -12.30 3.25
N ASN A 193 -18.41 -10.99 3.42
CA ASN A 193 -17.98 -10.05 2.38
C ASN A 193 -16.46 -10.10 2.14
N LEU A 194 -15.66 -10.20 3.21
CA LEU A 194 -14.20 -10.34 3.11
C LEU A 194 -13.78 -11.69 2.50
N GLU A 195 -14.51 -12.77 2.80
CA GLU A 195 -14.31 -14.09 2.19
C GLU A 195 -14.56 -14.06 0.68
N GLN A 196 -15.59 -13.32 0.22
CA GLN A 196 -15.88 -13.11 -1.20
C GLN A 196 -14.78 -12.29 -1.90
N GLU A 197 -14.33 -11.19 -1.30
CA GLU A 197 -13.23 -10.37 -1.83
C GLU A 197 -11.92 -11.17 -1.94
N ILE A 198 -11.59 -11.96 -0.92
CA ILE A 198 -10.43 -12.87 -0.93
C ILE A 198 -10.58 -13.93 -2.04
N GLY A 199 -11.80 -14.40 -2.33
CA GLY A 199 -12.11 -15.28 -3.46
C GLY A 199 -11.78 -14.62 -4.80
N PHE A 200 -12.36 -13.44 -5.06
CA PHE A 200 -12.16 -12.66 -6.28
C PHE A 200 -10.67 -12.31 -6.51
N LEU A 201 -9.96 -11.85 -5.48
CA LEU A 201 -8.54 -11.54 -5.57
C LEU A 201 -7.67 -12.78 -5.81
N ARG A 202 -8.05 -13.96 -5.32
CA ARG A 202 -7.34 -15.22 -5.63
C ARG A 202 -7.54 -15.65 -7.08
N GLU A 203 -8.78 -15.60 -7.57
CA GLU A 203 -9.12 -15.93 -8.95
C GLU A 203 -8.38 -15.01 -9.93
N ARG A 204 -8.45 -13.69 -9.71
CA ARG A 204 -7.76 -12.70 -10.52
C ARG A 204 -6.23 -12.82 -10.48
N ASN A 205 -5.64 -13.21 -9.35
CA ASN A 205 -4.21 -13.51 -9.28
C ASN A 205 -3.84 -14.79 -10.08
N ALA A 206 -4.73 -15.79 -10.12
CA ALA A 206 -4.52 -16.99 -10.95
C ALA A 206 -4.60 -16.66 -12.45
N GLU A 207 -5.57 -15.82 -12.88
CA GLU A 207 -5.65 -15.30 -14.25
C GLU A 207 -4.35 -14.58 -14.67
N LEU A 208 -3.85 -13.67 -13.83
CA LEU A 208 -2.65 -12.89 -14.10
C LEU A 208 -1.39 -13.76 -14.14
N ALA A 209 -1.29 -14.76 -13.25
CA ALA A 209 -0.20 -15.74 -13.27
C ALA A 209 -0.23 -16.60 -14.54
N ALA A 210 -1.42 -17.06 -14.97
CA ALA A 210 -1.60 -17.82 -16.21
C ALA A 210 -1.25 -16.97 -17.44
N SER A 211 -1.75 -15.73 -17.54
CA SER A 211 -1.43 -14.81 -18.64
C SER A 211 0.08 -14.48 -18.71
N SER A 212 0.72 -14.28 -17.55
CA SER A 212 2.18 -14.11 -17.46
C SER A 212 2.93 -15.35 -17.95
N GLN A 213 2.44 -16.56 -17.63
CA GLN A 213 3.06 -17.80 -18.07
C GLN A 213 2.89 -18.05 -19.57
N VAL A 214 1.72 -17.75 -20.16
CA VAL A 214 1.49 -17.82 -21.61
C VAL A 214 2.46 -16.90 -22.34
N LYS A 215 2.55 -15.62 -21.94
CA LYS A 215 3.48 -14.66 -22.54
C LYS A 215 4.95 -15.09 -22.44
N ARG A 216 5.36 -15.72 -21.33
CA ARG A 216 6.72 -16.29 -21.20
C ARG A 216 6.98 -17.46 -22.14
N VAL A 217 5.96 -18.20 -22.57
CA VAL A 217 6.09 -19.24 -23.62
C VAL A 217 6.15 -18.59 -25.00
N GLU A 218 5.23 -17.68 -25.32
CA GLU A 218 5.20 -16.93 -26.59
C GLU A 218 6.53 -16.19 -26.85
N ASP A 219 7.07 -15.49 -25.84
CA ASP A 219 8.37 -14.81 -25.94
C ASP A 219 9.54 -15.79 -26.13
N LYS A 220 9.49 -16.97 -25.49
CA LYS A 220 10.53 -17.99 -25.64
C LYS A 220 10.49 -18.62 -27.05
N GLU A 221 9.30 -18.89 -27.57
CA GLU A 221 9.12 -19.39 -28.94
C GLU A 221 9.57 -18.35 -29.97
N ARG A 222 9.25 -17.07 -29.74
CA ARG A 222 9.75 -15.94 -30.55
C ARG A 222 11.27 -15.81 -30.52
N VAL A 223 11.90 -15.95 -29.35
CA VAL A 223 13.37 -15.93 -29.21
C VAL A 223 14.01 -17.13 -29.90
N ASN A 224 13.44 -18.33 -29.79
CA ASN A 224 13.91 -19.51 -30.51
C ASN A 224 13.84 -19.30 -32.03
N GLY A 225 12.70 -18.84 -32.56
CA GLY A 225 12.54 -18.60 -34.00
C GLY A 225 13.48 -17.51 -34.56
N LEU A 226 13.88 -16.54 -33.73
CA LEU A 226 14.93 -15.57 -34.07
C LEU A 226 16.34 -16.17 -33.99
N MET A 227 16.61 -17.05 -33.02
CA MET A 227 17.86 -17.79 -32.90
C MET A 227 18.10 -18.71 -34.10
N ASP A 228 17.05 -19.37 -34.60
CA ASP A 228 17.08 -20.22 -35.79
C ASP A 228 17.37 -19.39 -37.06
N GLN A 229 16.73 -18.21 -37.22
CA GLN A 229 17.01 -17.28 -38.31
C GLN A 229 18.45 -16.75 -38.28
N VAL A 230 18.95 -16.33 -37.11
CA VAL A 230 20.34 -15.90 -36.92
C VAL A 230 21.32 -17.04 -37.24
N SER A 231 20.95 -18.28 -36.95
CA SER A 231 21.76 -19.46 -37.27
C SER A 231 21.79 -19.73 -38.78
N SER A 232 20.67 -19.64 -39.49
CA SER A 232 20.61 -19.74 -40.97
C SER A 232 21.47 -18.65 -41.63
N LEU A 233 21.23 -17.39 -41.27
CA LEU A 233 21.98 -16.25 -41.82
C LEU A 233 23.47 -16.34 -41.53
N LYS A 234 23.87 -16.88 -40.38
CA LYS A 234 25.28 -17.14 -40.07
C LYS A 234 25.88 -18.23 -40.98
N HIS A 235 25.15 -19.32 -41.25
CA HIS A 235 25.60 -20.36 -42.17
C HIS A 235 25.68 -19.84 -43.62
N GLU A 236 24.72 -19.03 -44.06
CA GLU A 236 24.72 -18.36 -45.37
C GLU A 236 25.92 -17.41 -45.51
N LEU A 237 26.20 -16.58 -44.49
CA LEU A 237 27.37 -15.69 -44.48
C LEU A 237 28.70 -16.46 -44.47
N GLU A 238 28.81 -17.57 -43.74
CA GLU A 238 30.01 -18.41 -43.76
C GLU A 238 30.19 -19.10 -45.13
N SER A 239 29.10 -19.52 -45.77
CA SER A 239 29.13 -20.09 -47.12
C SER A 239 29.59 -19.06 -48.17
N LEU A 240 29.00 -17.85 -48.17
CA LEU A 240 29.39 -16.75 -49.05
C LEU A 240 30.82 -16.28 -48.78
N ARG A 241 31.28 -16.33 -47.53
CA ARG A 241 32.67 -16.04 -47.15
C ARG A 241 33.63 -17.07 -47.74
N ASN A 242 33.30 -18.37 -47.65
CA ASN A 242 34.13 -19.44 -48.20
C ASN A 242 34.20 -19.35 -49.73
N GLU A 243 33.07 -19.18 -50.42
CA GLU A 243 33.04 -18.95 -51.87
C GLU A 243 33.89 -17.72 -52.25
N LYS A 244 33.78 -16.63 -51.48
CA LYS A 244 34.56 -15.41 -51.74
C LYS A 244 36.06 -15.61 -51.54
N VAL A 245 36.48 -16.42 -50.57
CA VAL A 245 37.90 -16.80 -50.37
C VAL A 245 38.38 -17.65 -51.55
N GLU A 246 37.60 -18.65 -51.96
CA GLU A 246 37.94 -19.54 -53.08
C GLU A 246 38.14 -18.73 -54.38
N GLN A 247 37.17 -17.88 -54.75
CA GLN A 247 37.31 -16.99 -55.90
C GLN A 247 38.44 -15.94 -55.76
N VAL A 248 38.92 -15.63 -54.55
CA VAL A 248 40.10 -14.77 -54.36
C VAL A 248 41.38 -15.58 -54.61
N THR A 249 41.47 -16.80 -54.09
CA THR A 249 42.61 -17.69 -54.36
C THR A 249 42.74 -18.05 -55.84
N GLU A 250 41.63 -18.27 -56.57
CA GLU A 250 41.67 -18.44 -58.03
C GLU A 250 42.22 -17.21 -58.75
N ARG A 251 41.79 -15.99 -58.37
CA ARG A 251 42.29 -14.74 -58.97
C ARG A 251 43.75 -14.46 -58.63
N GLU A 252 44.21 -14.84 -57.44
CA GLU A 252 45.64 -14.78 -57.11
C GLU A 252 46.47 -15.76 -57.94
N MET A 253 45.98 -16.98 -58.19
CA MET A 253 46.66 -17.98 -59.02
C MET A 253 46.68 -17.55 -60.49
N GLN A 254 45.58 -17.02 -61.02
CA GLN A 254 45.53 -16.41 -62.35
C GLN A 254 46.48 -15.21 -62.45
N GLY A 255 46.50 -14.33 -61.43
CA GLY A 255 47.41 -13.19 -61.37
C GLY A 255 48.88 -13.59 -61.45
N LYS A 256 49.29 -14.61 -60.68
CA LYS A 256 50.65 -15.17 -60.71
C LYS A 256 50.99 -15.80 -62.07
N SER A 257 50.02 -16.46 -62.72
CA SER A 257 50.21 -17.04 -64.06
C SER A 257 50.44 -15.94 -65.11
N VAL A 258 49.63 -14.88 -65.09
CA VAL A 258 49.79 -13.74 -66.01
C VAL A 258 51.08 -12.96 -65.72
N GLU A 259 51.44 -12.78 -64.44
CA GLU A 259 52.70 -12.16 -64.05
C GLU A 259 53.90 -12.94 -64.61
N GLN A 260 53.92 -14.28 -64.46
CA GLN A 260 54.94 -15.15 -65.07
C GLN A 260 54.94 -15.05 -66.60
N GLU A 261 53.78 -15.12 -67.27
CA GLU A 261 53.68 -14.98 -68.73
C GLU A 261 54.27 -13.64 -69.21
N THR A 262 53.94 -12.52 -68.53
CA THR A 262 54.48 -11.20 -68.90
C THR A 262 55.98 -11.05 -68.64
N ASP A 263 56.54 -11.71 -67.63
CA ASP A 263 57.99 -11.73 -67.40
C ASP A 263 58.70 -12.67 -68.39
N GLU A 264 58.09 -13.78 -68.79
CA GLU A 264 58.60 -14.60 -69.90
C GLU A 264 58.58 -13.85 -71.23
N GLU A 265 57.54 -13.06 -71.53
CA GLU A 265 57.51 -12.16 -72.70
C GLU A 265 58.55 -11.04 -72.62
N ARG A 266 58.71 -10.39 -71.46
CA ARG A 266 59.79 -9.40 -71.23
C ARG A 266 61.16 -9.99 -71.48
N ASN A 267 61.42 -11.21 -70.99
CA ASN A 267 62.72 -11.86 -71.15
C ASN A 267 63.02 -12.12 -72.64
N LYS A 268 62.05 -12.64 -73.40
CA LYS A 268 62.16 -12.84 -74.87
C LYS A 268 62.42 -11.50 -75.61
N LEU A 269 61.67 -10.46 -75.27
CA LEU A 269 61.87 -9.09 -75.81
C LEU A 269 63.25 -8.51 -75.44
N ASN A 270 63.75 -8.78 -74.24
CA ASN A 270 65.06 -8.29 -73.79
C ASN A 270 66.21 -9.06 -74.47
N GLU A 271 66.06 -10.36 -74.72
CA GLU A 271 66.97 -11.16 -75.55
C GLU A 271 67.01 -10.66 -77.00
N GLU A 272 65.85 -10.33 -77.59
CA GLU A 272 65.76 -9.71 -78.92
C GLU A 272 66.41 -8.32 -78.95
N ILE A 273 66.20 -7.49 -77.93
CA ILE A 273 66.85 -6.18 -77.79
C ILE A 273 68.37 -6.32 -77.68
N GLU A 274 68.90 -7.29 -76.93
CA GLU A 274 70.35 -7.53 -76.88
C GLU A 274 70.91 -8.10 -78.20
N HIS A 275 70.17 -8.97 -78.89
CA HIS A 275 70.54 -9.41 -80.25
C HIS A 275 70.63 -8.22 -81.21
N LEU A 276 69.60 -7.37 -81.25
CA LEU A 276 69.55 -6.18 -82.10
C LEU A 276 70.60 -5.13 -81.70
N ARG A 277 70.94 -5.00 -80.41
CA ARG A 277 72.08 -4.19 -79.94
C ARG A 277 73.41 -4.73 -80.45
N GLU A 278 73.61 -6.03 -80.40
CA GLU A 278 74.85 -6.68 -80.86
C GLU A 278 74.97 -6.66 -82.40
N GLU A 279 73.88 -6.78 -83.13
CA GLU A 279 73.83 -6.53 -84.58
C GLU A 279 74.12 -5.06 -84.91
N ASN A 280 73.53 -4.10 -84.18
CA ASN A 280 73.86 -2.69 -84.33
C ASN A 280 75.34 -2.40 -84.05
N LYS A 281 75.96 -3.01 -83.04
CA LYS A 281 77.42 -2.90 -82.80
C LYS A 281 78.21 -3.38 -84.01
N LYS A 282 77.92 -4.57 -84.54
CA LYS A 282 78.58 -5.13 -85.74
C LYS A 282 78.42 -4.21 -86.96
N LEU A 283 77.23 -3.63 -87.17
CA LEU A 283 76.99 -2.66 -88.23
C LEU A 283 77.79 -1.37 -88.02
N HIS A 284 77.89 -0.85 -86.79
CA HIS A 284 78.72 0.32 -86.49
C HIS A 284 80.21 0.03 -86.72
N THR A 285 80.73 -1.14 -86.30
CA THR A 285 82.10 -1.57 -86.62
C THR A 285 82.31 -1.62 -88.13
N ARG A 286 81.34 -2.16 -88.89
CA ARG A 286 81.44 -2.26 -90.35
C ARG A 286 81.36 -0.89 -91.05
N ILE A 287 80.63 0.07 -90.49
CA ILE A 287 80.64 1.47 -90.95
C ILE A 287 82.04 2.06 -90.76
N ILE A 288 82.62 1.94 -89.56
CA ILE A 288 83.97 2.44 -89.25
C ILE A 288 85.04 1.80 -90.16
N GLU A 289 84.94 0.49 -90.46
CA GLU A 289 85.80 -0.19 -91.43
C GLU A 289 85.65 0.37 -92.85
N LEU A 290 84.42 0.66 -93.29
CA LEU A 290 84.14 1.21 -94.62
C LEU A 290 84.57 2.68 -94.75
N GLU A 291 84.38 3.48 -93.71
CA GLU A 291 84.87 4.86 -93.60
C GLU A 291 86.40 4.88 -93.63
N SER A 292 87.06 4.01 -92.87
CA SER A 292 88.53 3.86 -92.91
C SER A 292 89.02 3.44 -94.30
N SER A 293 88.35 2.44 -94.90
CA SER A 293 88.62 1.98 -96.27
C SER A 293 88.29 3.02 -97.34
N GLN A 294 87.50 4.05 -97.03
CA GLN A 294 87.23 5.19 -97.90
C GLN A 294 88.31 6.27 -97.72
N MET A 295 88.67 6.59 -96.47
CA MET A 295 89.77 7.50 -96.14
C MET A 295 91.08 7.05 -96.81
N GLU A 296 91.42 5.77 -96.78
CA GLU A 296 92.60 5.23 -97.49
C GLU A 296 92.52 5.41 -99.02
N ARG A 297 91.33 5.26 -99.61
CA ARG A 297 91.11 5.50 -101.06
C ARG A 297 91.20 6.98 -101.40
N GLU A 298 90.71 7.86 -100.53
CA GLU A 298 90.79 9.32 -100.70
C GLU A 298 92.24 9.80 -100.59
N ILE A 299 93.01 9.31 -99.60
CA ILE A 299 94.46 9.55 -99.46
C ILE A 299 95.20 9.08 -100.72
N LYS A 300 94.95 7.85 -101.19
CA LYS A 300 95.60 7.33 -102.40
C LYS A 300 95.23 8.13 -103.66
N ASN A 301 93.99 8.63 -103.75
CA ASN A 301 93.56 9.51 -104.83
C ASN A 301 94.23 10.90 -104.75
N THR A 302 94.52 11.42 -103.55
CA THR A 302 95.31 12.66 -103.40
C THR A 302 96.77 12.45 -103.78
N ASP A 303 97.41 11.35 -103.36
CA ASP A 303 98.79 11.02 -103.73
C ASP A 303 98.93 10.89 -105.25
N GLU A 304 98.01 10.14 -105.89
CA GLU A 304 97.99 10.01 -107.34
C GLU A 304 97.75 11.35 -108.06
N ASN A 305 97.00 12.29 -107.48
CA ASN A 305 96.78 13.61 -108.06
C ASN A 305 97.99 14.55 -107.83
N GLU A 306 98.68 14.43 -106.70
CA GLU A 306 99.92 15.17 -106.44
C GLU A 306 101.02 14.74 -107.41
N ASP A 307 101.15 13.44 -107.70
CA ASP A 307 102.09 12.92 -108.70
C ASP A 307 101.69 13.29 -110.15
N LYS A 308 100.39 13.36 -110.47
CA LYS A 308 99.91 13.94 -111.74
C LYS A 308 100.27 15.43 -111.84
N SER A 309 100.21 16.20 -110.75
CA SER A 309 100.64 17.61 -110.71
C SER A 309 102.16 17.76 -110.92
N LYS A 310 102.98 17.02 -110.16
CA LYS A 310 104.46 17.02 -110.30
C LYS A 310 104.89 16.67 -111.73
N LYS A 311 104.14 15.80 -112.41
CA LYS A 311 104.37 15.43 -113.81
C LYS A 311 104.03 16.56 -114.79
N LEU A 312 102.92 17.28 -114.57
CA LEU A 312 102.56 18.48 -115.35
C LEU A 312 103.57 19.63 -115.18
N ASP A 313 104.09 19.85 -113.96
CA ASP A 313 105.13 20.85 -113.71
C ASP A 313 106.45 20.51 -114.43
N ALA A 314 106.80 19.23 -114.53
CA ALA A 314 107.95 18.78 -115.33
C ALA A 314 107.74 19.02 -116.83
N GLU A 315 106.54 18.74 -117.36
CA GLU A 315 106.13 18.99 -118.75
C GLU A 315 106.23 20.49 -119.11
N LEU A 316 105.69 21.36 -118.23
CA LEU A 316 105.77 22.82 -118.36
C LEU A 316 107.22 23.33 -118.33
N SER A 317 108.07 22.75 -117.47
CA SER A 317 109.50 23.07 -117.40
C SER A 317 110.23 22.71 -118.70
N HIS A 318 109.85 21.59 -119.34
CA HIS A 318 110.40 21.17 -120.63
C HIS A 318 109.99 22.11 -121.77
N GLN A 319 108.70 22.49 -121.87
CA GLN A 319 108.25 23.44 -122.90
C GLN A 319 108.90 24.83 -122.71
N LYS A 320 109.05 25.27 -121.46
CA LYS A 320 109.66 26.57 -121.12
C LYS A 320 111.16 26.67 -121.43
N LYS A 321 111.86 25.54 -121.60
CA LYS A 321 113.22 25.50 -122.20
C LYS A 321 113.17 25.61 -123.73
N LEU A 322 112.31 24.83 -124.38
CA LEU A 322 112.23 24.76 -125.84
C LEU A 322 111.94 26.13 -126.50
N VAL A 323 111.11 26.96 -125.87
CA VAL A 323 110.80 28.32 -126.33
C VAL A 323 112.04 29.23 -126.34
N LYS A 324 112.91 29.15 -125.32
CA LYS A 324 114.13 29.98 -125.27
C LYS A 324 115.11 29.62 -126.38
N GLU A 325 115.24 28.33 -126.71
CA GLU A 325 116.14 27.86 -127.76
C GLU A 325 115.66 28.26 -129.18
N GLN A 326 114.37 28.60 -129.34
CA GLN A 326 113.85 29.14 -130.60
C GLN A 326 114.13 30.65 -130.76
N ASP A 327 113.99 31.46 -129.71
CA ASP A 327 114.31 32.90 -129.75
C ASP A 327 115.78 33.18 -130.09
N ASP A 328 116.71 32.39 -129.54
CA ASP A 328 118.15 32.52 -129.83
C ASP A 328 118.51 32.17 -131.30
N VAL A 329 117.71 31.34 -131.97
CA VAL A 329 117.87 31.02 -133.40
C VAL A 329 117.31 32.14 -134.29
N ILE A 330 116.14 32.71 -133.95
CA ILE A 330 115.52 33.81 -134.69
C ILE A 330 116.45 35.03 -134.72
N ASN A 331 117.02 35.41 -133.58
CA ASN A 331 117.94 36.55 -133.49
C ASN A 331 119.24 36.32 -134.29
N ARG A 332 119.76 35.08 -134.34
CA ARG A 332 120.96 34.72 -135.12
C ARG A 332 120.75 34.66 -136.63
N LEU A 333 119.52 34.53 -137.11
CA LEU A 333 119.17 34.59 -138.53
C LEU A 333 118.86 36.02 -138.99
N SER A 334 118.13 36.79 -138.17
CA SER A 334 117.79 38.20 -138.46
C SER A 334 119.03 39.07 -138.68
N GLY A 335 120.11 38.85 -137.91
CA GLY A 335 121.39 39.54 -138.08
C GLY A 335 122.16 39.21 -139.36
N LYS A 336 121.92 38.05 -140.00
CA LYS A 336 122.69 37.62 -141.19
C LYS A 336 122.12 38.11 -142.51
N ILE A 337 120.85 38.48 -142.56
CA ILE A 337 120.18 38.88 -143.81
C ILE A 337 120.51 40.34 -144.18
N LYS A 338 120.41 41.28 -143.23
CA LYS A 338 120.66 42.71 -143.51
C LYS A 338 122.11 43.04 -143.91
N ASP A 339 123.08 42.24 -143.47
CA ASP A 339 124.48 42.42 -143.89
C ASP A 339 124.78 41.87 -145.30
N GLN A 340 123.87 41.14 -145.94
CA GLN A 340 123.96 40.83 -147.37
C GLN A 340 123.34 41.91 -148.26
N GLU A 341 122.35 42.67 -147.76
CA GLU A 341 121.72 43.78 -148.52
C GLU A 341 122.63 45.01 -148.65
N ARG A 342 123.61 45.17 -147.74
CA ARG A 342 124.49 46.34 -147.66
C ARG A 342 125.69 46.34 -148.64
N LEU A 343 125.94 45.22 -149.35
CA LEU A 343 127.11 45.08 -150.23
C LEU A 343 126.81 44.52 -151.64
N VAL A 344 125.55 44.61 -152.10
CA VAL A 344 125.20 44.53 -153.55
C VAL A 344 125.31 45.91 -154.26
N LYS A 345 125.90 46.87 -153.56
CA LYS A 345 126.95 47.77 -154.07
C LYS A 345 126.77 48.36 -155.48
N GLU A 346 126.25 49.60 -155.50
CA GLU A 346 126.83 50.75 -156.22
C GLU A 346 127.08 50.66 -157.75
N GLN A 347 126.62 49.63 -158.48
CA GLN A 347 126.73 49.58 -159.95
C GLN A 347 125.46 49.11 -160.68
N LYS A 348 124.42 49.94 -160.65
CA LYS A 348 123.63 50.21 -161.87
C LYS A 348 123.03 51.62 -161.92
N GLU A 349 123.87 52.62 -161.68
CA GLU A 349 123.53 54.01 -162.01
C GLU A 349 123.47 54.21 -163.53
N THR A 350 122.27 54.26 -164.12
CA THR A 350 121.88 55.13 -165.25
C THR A 350 120.46 54.79 -165.73
N ILE A 351 119.74 55.81 -166.21
CA ILE A 351 118.36 55.78 -166.73
C ILE A 351 117.31 55.47 -165.64
N ASP A 352 116.33 56.28 -165.23
CA ASP A 352 115.77 57.62 -165.50
C ASP A 352 114.23 57.51 -165.60
N LYS A 353 113.54 58.14 -164.62
CA LYS A 353 112.28 58.91 -164.68
C LYS A 353 110.97 58.31 -165.30
N PHE A 354 109.87 58.60 -164.57
CA PHE A 354 108.43 58.37 -164.89
C PHE A 354 107.95 56.91 -164.86
N SER A 355 106.75 56.56 -164.36
CA SER A 355 105.65 57.33 -163.70
C SER A 355 104.87 56.48 -162.67
N GLU A 356 104.18 57.17 -161.74
CA GLU A 356 102.96 56.78 -160.98
C GLU A 356 102.85 55.50 -160.10
N ASP A 357 102.50 55.71 -158.82
CA ASP A 357 101.31 55.20 -158.06
C ASP A 357 100.88 53.70 -158.10
N LEU A 358 100.29 53.07 -157.06
CA LEU A 358 99.39 53.60 -156.01
C LEU A 358 99.15 52.66 -154.78
N LYS A 359 99.22 53.18 -153.53
CA LYS A 359 98.54 52.71 -152.25
C LYS A 359 98.82 51.26 -151.74
N GLN A 360 98.62 50.83 -150.47
CA GLN A 360 98.40 51.38 -149.10
C GLN A 360 98.80 50.26 -148.08
N SER A 361 98.76 50.30 -146.72
CA SER A 361 98.31 51.21 -145.64
C SER A 361 99.13 50.83 -144.35
N LYS A 362 99.73 51.74 -143.58
CA LYS A 362 99.24 52.49 -142.39
C LYS A 362 99.14 51.70 -141.05
N ARG A 363 99.64 52.22 -139.90
CA ARG A 363 100.35 53.49 -139.61
C ARG A 363 101.52 53.32 -138.58
N TRP A 364 101.78 54.35 -137.77
CA TRP A 364 103.08 54.91 -137.32
C TRP A 364 102.78 55.90 -136.16
N SER A 365 103.67 56.33 -135.25
CA SER A 365 105.04 55.94 -134.85
C SER A 365 105.51 56.77 -133.62
N LEU A 366 106.71 56.47 -133.11
CA LEU A 366 107.61 57.30 -132.26
C LEU A 366 107.61 58.82 -132.60
N GLY A 367 107.85 59.71 -131.62
CA GLY A 367 108.18 61.13 -131.88
C GLY A 367 108.27 62.01 -130.62
N SER A 368 108.96 63.17 -130.67
CA SER A 368 109.18 64.05 -129.51
C SER A 368 109.32 65.56 -129.86
N SER A 369 109.00 66.40 -128.86
CA SER A 369 109.52 67.76 -128.60
C SER A 369 108.74 69.03 -129.03
N ARG A 370 108.62 69.92 -128.01
CA ARG A 370 108.54 71.40 -127.97
C ARG A 370 107.22 72.22 -128.02
N ASP A 371 107.14 73.10 -127.01
CA ASP A 371 106.62 74.47 -126.90
C ASP A 371 105.11 74.81 -127.10
N THR A 372 104.44 75.20 -126.00
CA THR A 372 103.71 76.49 -125.82
C THR A 372 103.32 76.70 -124.33
N LYS A 373 103.19 77.96 -123.87
CA LYS A 373 103.01 78.38 -122.45
C LYS A 373 101.59 78.13 -121.87
N LEU A 374 101.49 77.82 -120.57
CA LEU A 374 100.68 78.56 -119.56
C LEU A 374 100.96 78.08 -118.10
N ASN A 375 100.32 78.70 -117.10
CA ASN A 375 100.71 78.69 -115.67
C ASN A 375 100.15 77.50 -114.82
N PRO A 376 100.95 76.76 -114.00
CA PRO A 376 100.48 75.61 -113.22
C PRO A 376 99.68 75.91 -111.93
N ASN A 377 100.08 76.92 -111.15
CA ASN A 377 99.75 77.04 -109.71
C ASN A 377 98.24 77.21 -109.35
N THR A 378 97.36 77.35 -110.34
CA THR A 378 95.92 77.60 -110.13
C THR A 378 95.05 76.34 -110.16
N ILE A 379 95.59 75.20 -110.64
CA ILE A 379 94.85 73.93 -110.74
C ILE A 379 94.99 73.11 -109.45
N GLU A 380 96.22 72.99 -108.95
CA GLU A 380 96.61 72.20 -107.78
C GLU A 380 95.76 72.53 -106.54
N LYS A 381 95.68 73.82 -106.16
CA LYS A 381 94.87 74.28 -105.02
C LYS A 381 93.39 73.89 -105.10
N LYS A 382 92.82 73.77 -106.29
CA LYS A 382 91.40 73.38 -106.46
C LYS A 382 91.18 71.88 -106.34
N MET A 383 92.20 71.05 -106.49
CA MET A 383 92.12 69.62 -106.17
C MET A 383 92.24 69.40 -104.66
N GLU A 384 93.10 70.17 -103.99
CA GLU A 384 93.30 70.14 -102.53
C GLU A 384 92.00 70.49 -101.77
N GLU A 385 91.37 71.63 -102.06
CA GLU A 385 90.14 72.07 -101.38
C GLU A 385 88.98 71.06 -101.50
N ILE A 386 88.89 70.35 -102.63
CA ILE A 386 87.86 69.33 -102.86
C ILE A 386 88.15 68.05 -102.07
N ALA A 387 89.41 67.61 -102.00
CA ALA A 387 89.81 66.42 -101.24
C ALA A 387 89.56 66.59 -99.72
N ASP A 388 89.74 67.80 -99.21
CA ASP A 388 89.56 68.13 -97.79
C ASP A 388 88.09 68.18 -97.38
N ASP A 389 87.21 68.76 -98.20
CA ASP A 389 85.76 68.76 -97.97
C ASP A 389 85.18 67.33 -97.96
N PHE A 390 85.62 66.44 -98.87
CA PHE A 390 85.24 65.03 -98.85
C PHE A 390 85.72 64.31 -97.58
N ARG A 391 86.95 64.57 -97.12
CA ARG A 391 87.51 63.94 -95.92
C ARG A 391 86.75 64.35 -94.65
N MET A 392 86.50 65.65 -94.47
CA MET A 392 85.76 66.18 -93.33
C MET A 392 84.31 65.64 -93.28
N LYS A 393 83.65 65.50 -94.44
CA LYS A 393 82.31 64.86 -94.54
C LYS A 393 82.31 63.39 -94.14
N MET A 394 83.36 62.62 -94.48
CA MET A 394 83.47 61.22 -94.05
C MET A 394 83.70 61.09 -92.54
N GLU A 395 84.54 61.94 -91.96
CA GLU A 395 84.80 61.96 -90.51
C GLU A 395 83.55 62.31 -89.69
N ASP A 396 82.73 63.25 -90.15
CA ASP A 396 81.42 63.55 -89.53
C ASP A 396 80.45 62.35 -89.61
N HIS A 397 80.37 61.65 -90.76
CA HIS A 397 79.54 60.45 -90.90
C HIS A 397 79.99 59.33 -89.95
N ILE A 398 81.29 59.08 -89.84
CA ILE A 398 81.87 58.11 -88.90
C ILE A 398 81.50 58.49 -87.45
N ARG A 399 81.63 59.77 -87.09
CA ARG A 399 81.29 60.27 -85.74
C ARG A 399 79.81 60.11 -85.40
N ILE A 400 78.91 60.28 -86.38
CA ILE A 400 77.46 60.06 -86.23
C ILE A 400 77.14 58.56 -86.11
N LEU A 401 77.81 57.70 -86.88
CA LEU A 401 77.62 56.26 -86.81
C LEU A 401 78.04 55.68 -85.45
N TYR A 402 79.22 56.06 -84.93
CA TYR A 402 79.65 55.65 -83.58
C TYR A 402 78.64 56.03 -82.49
N ARG A 403 78.10 57.26 -82.54
CA ARG A 403 77.06 57.69 -81.59
C ARG A 403 75.75 56.90 -81.71
N ARG A 404 75.35 56.52 -82.94
CA ARG A 404 74.16 55.68 -83.17
C ARG A 404 74.34 54.26 -82.67
N ILE A 405 75.50 53.65 -82.91
CA ILE A 405 75.84 52.30 -82.42
C ILE A 405 75.76 52.28 -80.89
N HIS A 406 76.41 53.22 -80.21
CA HIS A 406 76.49 53.21 -78.75
C HIS A 406 75.13 53.40 -78.05
N VAL A 407 74.24 54.24 -78.63
CA VAL A 407 72.86 54.37 -78.14
C VAL A 407 72.06 53.08 -78.36
N ALA A 408 72.24 52.39 -79.50
CA ALA A 408 71.57 51.11 -79.74
C ALA A 408 72.06 50.00 -78.80
N GLU A 409 73.38 49.92 -78.54
CA GLU A 409 73.98 49.02 -77.55
C GLU A 409 73.38 49.22 -76.16
N GLN A 410 73.26 50.48 -75.71
CA GLN A 410 72.70 50.79 -74.40
C GLN A 410 71.21 50.41 -74.30
N ILE A 411 70.39 50.74 -75.31
CA ILE A 411 68.97 50.34 -75.35
C ILE A 411 68.82 48.81 -75.31
N HIS A 412 69.68 48.05 -76.01
CA HIS A 412 69.66 46.59 -75.96
C HIS A 412 70.07 46.03 -74.59
N LEU A 413 71.02 46.65 -73.89
CA LEU A 413 71.42 46.26 -72.54
C LEU A 413 70.31 46.56 -71.51
N GLU A 414 69.68 47.73 -71.60
CA GLU A 414 68.57 48.14 -70.73
C GLU A 414 67.36 47.22 -70.91
N SER A 415 66.92 46.99 -72.16
CA SER A 415 65.80 46.08 -72.47
C SER A 415 66.06 44.64 -72.02
N LYS A 416 67.30 44.14 -72.17
CA LYS A 416 67.69 42.80 -71.66
C LYS A 416 67.61 42.72 -70.14
N ASN A 417 67.98 43.79 -69.43
CA ASN A 417 67.91 43.87 -67.97
C ASN A 417 66.45 43.93 -67.47
N GLU A 418 65.58 44.66 -68.18
CA GLU A 418 64.14 44.70 -67.88
C GLU A 418 63.46 43.34 -68.08
N TYR A 419 63.78 42.63 -69.17
CA TYR A 419 63.26 41.27 -69.39
C TYR A 419 63.64 40.30 -68.26
N ILE A 420 64.88 40.38 -67.76
CA ILE A 420 65.34 39.59 -66.61
C ILE A 420 64.52 39.91 -65.36
N LYS A 421 64.36 41.20 -65.01
CA LYS A 421 63.55 41.63 -63.85
C LYS A 421 62.11 41.13 -63.94
N ILE A 422 61.47 41.25 -65.11
CA ILE A 422 60.08 40.81 -65.33
C ILE A 422 59.96 39.30 -65.12
N ARG A 423 60.87 38.51 -65.69
CA ARG A 423 60.90 37.04 -65.51
C ARG A 423 61.03 36.65 -64.04
N ASP A 424 61.94 37.30 -63.31
CA ASP A 424 62.25 36.93 -61.94
C ASP A 424 61.09 37.30 -60.99
N ILE A 425 60.44 38.45 -61.21
CA ILE A 425 59.18 38.84 -60.54
C ILE A 425 58.05 37.84 -60.83
N VAL A 426 57.94 37.32 -62.06
CA VAL A 426 56.91 36.33 -62.41
C VAL A 426 57.14 34.99 -61.69
N GLN A 427 58.39 34.58 -61.47
CA GLN A 427 58.73 33.38 -60.72
C GLN A 427 58.42 33.54 -59.21
N GLU A 428 58.79 34.67 -58.61
CA GLU A 428 58.44 34.99 -57.20
C GLU A 428 56.91 35.02 -56.97
N ASN A 429 56.15 35.58 -57.92
CA ASN A 429 54.68 35.57 -57.90
C ASN A 429 54.07 34.17 -58.07
N LYS A 430 54.80 33.21 -58.64
CA LYS A 430 54.37 31.81 -58.73
C LYS A 430 54.58 31.09 -57.40
N GLU A 431 55.77 31.21 -56.81
CA GLU A 431 56.14 30.55 -55.54
C GLU A 431 55.28 31.05 -54.37
N THR A 432 55.04 32.36 -54.30
CA THR A 432 54.11 32.95 -53.30
C THR A 432 52.67 32.46 -53.48
N ARG A 433 52.21 32.25 -54.72
CA ARG A 433 50.88 31.69 -55.02
C ARG A 433 50.76 30.22 -54.61
N GLU A 434 51.80 29.42 -54.85
CA GLU A 434 51.86 28.00 -54.43
C GLU A 434 51.88 27.88 -52.90
N SER A 435 52.64 28.75 -52.22
CA SER A 435 52.64 28.87 -50.76
C SER A 435 51.26 29.25 -50.19
N LEU A 436 50.56 30.21 -50.82
CA LEU A 436 49.22 30.61 -50.41
C LEU A 436 48.19 29.49 -50.57
N LEU A 437 48.28 28.69 -51.64
CA LEU A 437 47.45 27.49 -51.85
C LEU A 437 47.73 26.40 -50.81
N PHE A 438 48.99 26.22 -50.39
CA PHE A 438 49.35 25.31 -49.29
C PHE A 438 48.68 25.73 -47.98
N TYR A 439 48.80 27.01 -47.58
CA TYR A 439 48.15 27.52 -46.36
C TYR A 439 46.61 27.41 -46.45
N GLN A 440 46.00 27.75 -47.58
CA GLN A 440 44.56 27.62 -47.79
C GLN A 440 44.08 26.17 -47.63
N THR A 441 44.84 25.20 -48.15
CA THR A 441 44.57 23.76 -48.01
C THR A 441 44.71 23.30 -46.56
N HIS A 442 45.71 23.81 -45.84
CA HIS A 442 45.91 23.51 -44.42
C HIS A 442 44.78 24.06 -43.54
N PHE A 443 44.36 25.32 -43.76
CA PHE A 443 43.22 25.91 -43.06
C PHE A 443 41.90 25.16 -43.32
N LYS A 444 41.66 24.71 -44.56
CA LYS A 444 40.47 23.88 -44.88
C LYS A 444 40.47 22.59 -44.07
N ARG A 445 41.61 21.90 -43.98
CA ARG A 445 41.76 20.66 -43.22
C ARG A 445 41.57 20.88 -41.70
N ILE A 446 42.13 21.95 -41.14
CA ILE A 446 41.90 22.34 -39.74
C ILE A 446 40.41 22.55 -39.48
N LYS A 447 39.73 23.32 -40.35
CA LYS A 447 38.31 23.59 -40.23
C LYS A 447 37.48 22.31 -40.24
N GLU A 448 37.73 21.41 -41.19
CA GLU A 448 37.06 20.10 -41.30
C GLU A 448 37.26 19.24 -40.03
N THR A 449 38.47 19.23 -39.44
CA THR A 449 38.71 18.53 -38.17
C THR A 449 38.01 19.17 -36.97
N TRP A 450 37.86 20.50 -36.96
CA TRP A 450 37.18 21.22 -35.87
C TRP A 450 35.65 21.03 -35.93
N GLU A 451 35.05 21.14 -37.12
CA GLU A 451 33.60 20.93 -37.33
C GLU A 451 33.19 19.48 -36.97
N ASN A 452 33.97 18.48 -37.40
CA ASN A 452 33.76 17.08 -37.01
C ASN A 452 33.93 16.84 -35.49
N GLY A 453 34.87 17.55 -34.85
CA GLY A 453 35.06 17.50 -33.40
C GLY A 453 33.88 18.08 -32.61
N TYR A 454 33.25 19.15 -33.14
CA TYR A 454 32.07 19.77 -32.54
C TYR A 454 30.84 18.87 -32.64
N ALA A 455 30.58 18.24 -33.79
CA ALA A 455 29.46 17.32 -33.96
C ALA A 455 29.51 16.12 -32.99
N LYS A 456 30.71 15.58 -32.73
CA LYS A 456 30.93 14.52 -31.74
C LYS A 456 30.89 14.99 -30.27
N SER A 457 30.76 16.30 -30.05
CA SER A 457 30.62 16.92 -28.73
C SER A 457 29.15 17.23 -28.39
N THR A 458 28.30 17.50 -29.38
CA THR A 458 26.85 17.71 -29.19
C THR A 458 26.11 16.41 -28.89
N GLU A 459 26.46 15.31 -29.55
CA GLU A 459 25.91 13.97 -29.30
C GLU A 459 26.03 13.56 -27.81
N LYS A 460 27.18 13.84 -27.19
CA LYS A 460 27.43 13.61 -25.76
C LYS A 460 26.70 14.55 -24.81
N LEU A 461 26.19 15.67 -25.33
CA LEU A 461 25.41 16.63 -24.55
C LEU A 461 23.95 16.14 -24.45
N GLU A 462 23.39 15.63 -25.54
CA GLU A 462 22.08 14.97 -25.55
C GLU A 462 22.07 13.71 -24.65
N GLU A 463 23.11 12.87 -24.71
CA GLU A 463 23.28 11.75 -23.76
C GLU A 463 23.22 12.24 -22.30
N ALA A 464 23.93 13.32 -21.96
CA ALA A 464 23.97 13.86 -20.61
C ALA A 464 22.60 14.45 -20.17
N GLU A 465 21.84 15.03 -21.09
CA GLU A 465 20.51 15.58 -20.83
C GLU A 465 19.48 14.46 -20.59
N GLU A 466 19.50 13.38 -21.39
CA GLU A 466 18.69 12.18 -21.09
C GLU A 466 19.05 11.54 -19.74
N HIS A 467 20.34 11.52 -19.39
CA HIS A 467 20.78 11.01 -18.10
C HIS A 467 20.26 11.89 -16.95
N SER A 468 20.22 13.22 -17.13
CA SER A 468 19.59 14.16 -16.20
C SER A 468 18.09 13.90 -16.04
N GLU A 469 17.35 13.70 -17.15
CA GLU A 469 15.94 13.33 -17.08
C GLU A 469 15.69 12.01 -16.34
N ARG A 470 16.51 10.99 -16.62
CA ARG A 470 16.40 9.67 -15.95
C ARG A 470 16.62 9.79 -14.45
N VAL A 471 17.59 10.60 -14.01
CA VAL A 471 17.80 10.91 -12.57
C VAL A 471 16.60 11.68 -12.00
N ALA A 472 16.04 12.65 -12.72
CA ALA A 472 14.87 13.41 -12.28
C ALA A 472 13.58 12.59 -12.20
N ARG A 473 13.41 11.55 -13.04
CA ARG A 473 12.33 10.56 -12.93
C ARG A 473 12.51 9.68 -11.69
N LEU A 474 13.69 9.07 -11.53
CA LEU A 474 14.01 8.22 -10.37
C LEU A 474 13.88 8.98 -9.04
N ALA A 475 14.27 10.26 -8.96
CA ALA A 475 14.09 11.07 -7.76
C ALA A 475 12.60 11.21 -7.35
N LYS A 476 11.70 11.44 -8.32
CA LYS A 476 10.25 11.53 -8.07
C LYS A 476 9.65 10.19 -7.65
N GLU A 477 10.13 9.08 -8.21
CA GLU A 477 9.72 7.73 -7.82
C GLU A 477 10.17 7.41 -6.38
N ILE A 478 11.41 7.77 -6.02
CA ILE A 478 11.96 7.62 -4.66
C ILE A 478 11.17 8.44 -3.65
N ASP A 479 10.86 9.72 -3.93
CA ASP A 479 10.06 10.54 -3.01
C ASP A 479 8.61 10.02 -2.90
N SER A 480 8.02 9.50 -3.99
CA SER A 480 6.69 8.85 -3.95
C SER A 480 6.69 7.60 -3.07
N ALA A 481 7.71 6.74 -3.21
CA ALA A 481 7.88 5.55 -2.36
C ALA A 481 8.12 5.93 -0.89
N LYS A 482 8.87 7.01 -0.64
CA LYS A 482 9.14 7.54 0.71
C LYS A 482 7.87 8.09 1.39
N ILE A 483 6.98 8.76 0.65
CA ILE A 483 5.66 9.17 1.15
C ILE A 483 4.84 7.92 1.53
N TRP A 484 4.75 6.94 0.64
CA TRP A 484 4.03 5.68 0.89
C TRP A 484 4.56 4.92 2.11
N VAL A 485 5.89 4.86 2.30
CA VAL A 485 6.51 4.26 3.51
C VAL A 485 6.13 5.03 4.78
N CYS A 486 6.05 6.36 4.73
CA CYS A 486 5.59 7.17 5.88
C CYS A 486 4.11 6.93 6.21
N GLU A 487 3.24 6.80 5.20
CA GLU A 487 1.82 6.43 5.40
C GLU A 487 1.68 5.01 5.97
N LYS A 488 2.38 4.02 5.43
CA LYS A 488 2.33 2.65 5.95
C LYS A 488 2.97 2.50 7.32
N LYS A 489 3.94 3.35 7.67
CA LYS A 489 4.46 3.45 9.04
C LYS A 489 3.39 3.97 10.00
N SER A 490 2.67 5.05 9.67
CA SER A 490 1.63 5.57 10.57
C SER A 490 0.42 4.64 10.68
N GLU A 491 0.03 3.95 9.60
CA GLU A 491 -0.95 2.85 9.66
C GLU A 491 -0.50 1.77 10.66
N LEU A 492 0.74 1.28 10.56
CA LEU A 492 1.33 0.30 11.48
C LEU A 492 1.34 0.79 12.93
N GLU A 493 1.69 2.06 13.19
CA GLU A 493 1.65 2.64 14.54
C GLU A 493 0.22 2.67 15.10
N THR A 494 -0.80 2.98 14.29
CA THR A 494 -2.21 2.86 14.75
C THR A 494 -2.70 1.43 14.94
N LEU A 495 -2.11 0.44 14.26
CA LEU A 495 -2.43 -0.97 14.44
C LEU A 495 -1.74 -1.55 15.69
N ALA A 496 -0.50 -1.16 15.96
CA ALA A 496 0.22 -1.51 17.19
C ALA A 496 -0.52 -1.01 18.44
N ALA A 497 -0.93 0.26 18.46
CA ALA A 497 -1.70 0.83 19.58
C ALA A 497 -3.07 0.13 19.79
N LYS A 498 -3.69 -0.40 18.72
CA LYS A 498 -4.91 -1.22 18.83
C LYS A 498 -4.61 -2.61 19.39
N LEU A 499 -3.46 -3.20 19.06
CA LEU A 499 -3.02 -4.49 19.58
C LEU A 499 -2.75 -4.41 21.08
N GLU A 500 -1.95 -3.44 21.55
CA GLU A 500 -1.67 -3.22 22.97
C GLU A 500 -2.96 -3.01 23.79
N CYS A 501 -3.92 -2.26 23.24
CA CYS A 501 -5.24 -2.06 23.85
C CYS A 501 -6.04 -3.38 23.94
N GLY A 502 -5.94 -4.24 22.92
CA GLY A 502 -6.52 -5.58 22.92
C GLY A 502 -5.89 -6.52 23.95
N GLU A 503 -4.56 -6.51 24.10
CA GLU A 503 -3.82 -7.30 25.09
C GLU A 503 -4.13 -6.84 26.54
N ALA A 504 -4.28 -5.53 26.75
CA ALA A 504 -4.75 -4.97 28.02
C ALA A 504 -6.21 -5.39 28.33
N GLN A 505 -7.08 -5.50 27.33
CA GLN A 505 -8.42 -6.04 27.51
C GLN A 505 -8.40 -7.56 27.78
N GLU A 506 -7.55 -8.33 27.11
CA GLU A 506 -7.45 -9.78 27.28
C GLU A 506 -6.92 -10.16 28.68
N THR A 507 -5.89 -9.46 29.18
CA THR A 507 -5.36 -9.67 30.54
C THR A 507 -6.40 -9.37 31.62
N LEU A 508 -7.19 -8.29 31.45
CA LEU A 508 -8.30 -7.95 32.35
C LEU A 508 -9.46 -8.98 32.28
N LEU A 509 -9.68 -9.62 31.12
CA LEU A 509 -10.63 -10.73 30.99
C LEU A 509 -10.11 -12.02 31.65
N LYS A 510 -8.83 -12.35 31.48
CA LYS A 510 -8.17 -13.49 32.17
C LYS A 510 -8.25 -13.35 33.69
N GLU A 511 -8.03 -12.14 34.22
CA GLU A 511 -8.16 -11.87 35.66
C GLU A 511 -9.60 -12.06 36.16
N LYS A 512 -10.60 -11.61 35.38
CA LYS A 512 -12.03 -11.83 35.68
C LYS A 512 -12.41 -13.30 35.63
N LEU A 513 -11.91 -14.07 34.66
CA LEU A 513 -12.14 -15.52 34.57
C LEU A 513 -11.58 -16.23 35.80
N SER A 514 -10.33 -15.98 36.20
CA SER A 514 -9.74 -16.59 37.41
C SER A 514 -10.51 -16.23 38.70
N LYS A 515 -11.10 -15.03 38.77
CA LYS A 515 -12.00 -14.62 39.86
C LYS A 515 -13.34 -15.38 39.86
N LEU A 516 -13.86 -15.77 38.70
CA LEU A 516 -15.08 -16.58 38.58
C LEU A 516 -14.82 -18.06 38.83
N GLU A 517 -13.70 -18.60 38.35
CA GLU A 517 -13.26 -19.98 38.59
C GLU A 517 -13.12 -20.29 40.09
N LYS A 518 -12.53 -19.36 40.86
CA LYS A 518 -12.42 -19.48 42.32
C LYS A 518 -13.78 -19.55 43.00
N LYS A 519 -14.70 -18.64 42.65
CA LYS A 519 -16.08 -18.66 43.16
C LYS A 519 -16.81 -19.96 42.82
N LEU A 520 -16.67 -20.46 41.59
CA LEU A 520 -17.28 -21.71 41.16
C LEU A 520 -16.71 -22.92 41.93
N ALA A 521 -15.43 -22.91 42.27
CA ALA A 521 -14.83 -23.91 43.14
C ALA A 521 -15.34 -23.81 44.59
N GLU A 522 -15.43 -22.59 45.14
CA GLU A 522 -15.99 -22.30 46.47
C GLU A 522 -17.45 -22.80 46.57
N GLU A 523 -18.35 -22.34 45.68
CA GLU A 523 -19.74 -22.79 45.55
C GLU A 523 -19.83 -24.32 45.34
N GLY A 524 -18.89 -24.91 44.60
CA GLY A 524 -18.78 -26.36 44.43
C GLY A 524 -18.52 -27.11 45.74
N THR A 525 -17.64 -26.59 46.59
CA THR A 525 -17.39 -27.16 47.93
C THR A 525 -18.56 -26.96 48.87
N GLU A 526 -19.22 -25.81 48.85
CA GLU A 526 -20.42 -25.54 49.63
C GLU A 526 -21.57 -26.47 49.22
N LYS A 527 -21.82 -26.65 47.93
CA LYS A 527 -22.82 -27.58 47.38
C LYS A 527 -22.54 -29.03 47.78
N LEU A 528 -21.28 -29.45 47.82
CA LEU A 528 -20.88 -30.76 48.34
C LEU A 528 -21.07 -30.88 49.86
N SER A 529 -20.93 -29.79 50.63
CA SER A 529 -21.24 -29.78 52.06
C SER A 529 -22.75 -29.89 52.31
N LEU A 530 -23.56 -29.14 51.56
CA LEU A 530 -25.02 -29.16 51.64
C LEU A 530 -25.59 -30.52 51.22
N ALA A 531 -25.07 -31.16 50.18
CA ALA A 531 -25.46 -32.51 49.79
C ALA A 531 -25.22 -33.56 50.92
N LYS A 532 -24.12 -33.42 51.68
CA LYS A 532 -23.82 -34.25 52.87
C LYS A 532 -24.71 -33.95 54.08
N VAL A 533 -25.41 -32.82 54.09
CA VAL A 533 -26.40 -32.46 55.11
C VAL A 533 -27.79 -32.93 54.70
N VAL A 534 -28.19 -32.71 53.44
CA VAL A 534 -29.47 -33.18 52.88
C VAL A 534 -29.60 -34.69 52.98
N THR A 535 -28.59 -35.45 52.57
CA THR A 535 -28.60 -36.93 52.67
C THR A 535 -28.72 -37.46 54.11
N LYS A 536 -28.24 -36.72 55.12
CA LYS A 536 -28.47 -37.04 56.54
C LYS A 536 -29.92 -36.77 56.96
N PHE A 537 -30.50 -35.67 56.52
CA PHE A 537 -31.92 -35.37 56.78
C PHE A 537 -32.84 -36.37 56.07
N GLU A 538 -32.57 -36.76 54.83
CA GLU A 538 -33.30 -37.81 54.12
C GLU A 538 -33.28 -39.15 54.87
N ALA A 539 -32.12 -39.55 55.40
CA ALA A 539 -32.00 -40.76 56.20
C ALA A 539 -32.84 -40.66 57.50
N ARG A 540 -32.79 -39.52 58.19
CA ARG A 540 -33.57 -39.30 59.42
C ARG A 540 -35.07 -39.21 59.15
N ILE A 541 -35.49 -38.66 58.01
CA ILE A 541 -36.90 -38.64 57.58
C ILE A 541 -37.40 -40.07 57.35
N LYS A 542 -36.65 -40.90 56.62
CA LYS A 542 -37.00 -42.32 56.39
C LYS A 542 -37.12 -43.12 57.70
N GLU A 543 -36.20 -42.89 58.65
CA GLU A 543 -36.25 -43.49 59.98
C GLU A 543 -37.51 -43.07 60.75
N LEU A 544 -37.85 -41.77 60.75
CA LEU A 544 -39.05 -41.25 61.39
C LEU A 544 -40.34 -41.75 60.71
N GLU A 545 -40.35 -41.89 59.39
CA GLU A 545 -41.47 -42.45 58.61
C GLU A 545 -41.75 -43.91 58.99
N ILE A 546 -40.71 -44.74 59.14
CA ILE A 546 -40.82 -46.12 59.63
C ILE A 546 -41.38 -46.13 61.06
N ASN A 547 -40.87 -45.26 61.94
CA ASN A 547 -41.33 -45.15 63.33
C ASN A 547 -42.76 -44.59 63.46
N VAL A 548 -43.28 -43.84 62.47
CA VAL A 548 -44.71 -43.46 62.41
C VAL A 548 -45.55 -44.65 62.01
N LYS A 549 -45.21 -45.33 60.90
CA LYS A 549 -45.94 -46.51 60.40
C LYS A 549 -46.00 -47.65 61.41
N GLY A 550 -44.94 -47.88 62.19
CA GLY A 550 -44.96 -48.85 63.29
C GLY A 550 -46.01 -48.52 64.36
N ARG A 551 -46.06 -47.26 64.81
CA ARG A 551 -47.04 -46.80 65.82
C ARG A 551 -48.46 -46.74 65.28
N GLU A 552 -48.66 -46.51 63.98
CA GLU A 552 -49.98 -46.63 63.35
C GLU A 552 -50.52 -48.07 63.45
N VAL A 553 -49.67 -49.08 63.24
CA VAL A 553 -50.03 -50.50 63.42
C VAL A 553 -50.32 -50.83 64.89
N GLU A 554 -49.51 -50.35 65.84
CA GLU A 554 -49.76 -50.51 67.29
C GLU A 554 -51.08 -49.87 67.74
N VAL A 555 -51.41 -48.68 67.24
CA VAL A 555 -52.68 -48.00 67.55
C VAL A 555 -53.87 -48.74 66.93
N LEU A 556 -53.71 -49.35 65.76
CA LEU A 556 -54.74 -50.20 65.15
C LEU A 556 -54.98 -51.49 65.96
N SER A 557 -53.92 -52.18 66.41
CA SER A 557 -54.06 -53.41 67.21
C SER A 557 -54.65 -53.13 68.59
N LEU A 558 -54.20 -52.08 69.28
CA LEU A 558 -54.84 -51.60 70.53
C LEU A 558 -56.30 -51.18 70.31
N GLY A 559 -56.64 -50.73 69.11
CA GLY A 559 -58.02 -50.47 68.69
C GLY A 559 -58.85 -51.76 68.54
N GLU A 560 -58.24 -52.86 68.10
CA GLU A 560 -58.88 -54.17 67.96
C GLU A 560 -59.05 -54.86 69.32
N GLU A 561 -58.03 -54.82 70.17
CA GLU A 561 -58.10 -55.29 71.57
C GLU A 561 -59.23 -54.58 72.34
N LYS A 562 -59.35 -53.26 72.20
CA LYS A 562 -60.47 -52.50 72.79
C LYS A 562 -61.82 -52.92 72.21
N ARG A 563 -61.93 -53.17 70.90
CA ARG A 563 -63.16 -53.67 70.26
C ARG A 563 -63.51 -55.10 70.71
N GLU A 564 -62.54 -55.92 71.04
CA GLU A 564 -62.72 -57.28 71.59
C GLU A 564 -63.15 -57.21 73.06
N ALA A 565 -62.46 -56.44 73.91
CA ALA A 565 -62.81 -56.25 75.31
C ALA A 565 -64.24 -55.68 75.48
N ILE A 566 -64.65 -54.74 74.63
CA ILE A 566 -66.04 -54.24 74.60
C ILE A 566 -67.03 -55.35 74.23
N ARG A 567 -66.74 -56.18 73.23
CA ARG A 567 -67.61 -57.32 72.85
C ARG A 567 -67.74 -58.33 73.99
N GLN A 568 -66.66 -58.65 74.69
CA GLN A 568 -66.67 -59.54 75.86
C GLN A 568 -67.50 -58.96 77.03
N LEU A 569 -67.38 -57.66 77.28
CA LEU A 569 -68.21 -56.96 78.27
C LEU A 569 -69.71 -56.96 77.90
N CYS A 570 -70.05 -56.76 76.62
CA CYS A 570 -71.45 -56.86 76.16
C CYS A 570 -72.03 -58.26 76.43
N VAL A 571 -71.32 -59.33 76.06
CA VAL A 571 -71.76 -60.72 76.31
C VAL A 571 -71.94 -60.98 77.82
N LEU A 572 -71.07 -60.44 78.68
CA LEU A 572 -71.21 -60.57 80.12
C LEU A 572 -72.44 -59.81 80.67
N VAL A 573 -72.72 -58.61 80.16
CA VAL A 573 -73.89 -57.80 80.55
C VAL A 573 -75.20 -58.47 80.11
N ASP A 574 -75.25 -59.01 78.90
CA ASP A 574 -76.46 -59.68 78.41
C ASP A 574 -76.70 -61.03 79.13
N TYR A 575 -75.65 -61.80 79.45
CA TYR A 575 -75.76 -62.95 80.34
C TYR A 575 -76.31 -62.58 81.74
N GLN A 576 -75.86 -61.44 82.31
CA GLN A 576 -76.40 -60.96 83.59
C GLN A 576 -77.87 -60.52 83.49
N ARG A 577 -78.28 -59.92 82.36
CA ARG A 577 -79.68 -59.56 82.07
C ARG A 577 -80.58 -60.79 81.94
N ASP A 578 -80.17 -61.77 81.14
CA ASP A 578 -80.94 -63.01 80.95
C ASP A 578 -81.16 -63.72 82.27
N ARG A 579 -80.09 -63.90 83.06
CA ARG A 579 -80.16 -64.52 84.39
C ARG A 579 -81.02 -63.70 85.38
N TYR A 580 -80.99 -62.37 85.30
CA TYR A 580 -81.85 -61.51 86.12
C TYR A 580 -83.33 -61.65 85.72
N ASP A 581 -83.64 -61.67 84.42
CA ASP A 581 -85.01 -61.83 83.94
C ASP A 581 -85.54 -63.26 84.15
N GLU A 582 -84.69 -64.29 84.13
CA GLU A 582 -85.06 -65.65 84.59
C GLU A 582 -85.43 -65.66 86.08
N LEU A 583 -84.59 -65.07 86.94
CA LEU A 583 -84.84 -64.97 88.39
C LEU A 583 -86.13 -64.15 88.67
N LYS A 584 -86.35 -63.06 87.94
CA LYS A 584 -87.55 -62.24 88.02
C LYS A 584 -88.79 -63.02 87.56
N LYS A 585 -88.71 -63.79 86.47
CA LYS A 585 -89.78 -64.70 86.02
C LYS A 585 -90.06 -65.81 87.04
N SER A 586 -89.05 -66.34 87.74
CA SER A 586 -89.25 -67.36 88.76
C SER A 586 -89.90 -66.79 90.03
N VAL A 587 -89.47 -65.61 90.50
CA VAL A 587 -90.11 -64.90 91.63
C VAL A 587 -91.58 -64.59 91.31
N LEU A 588 -91.88 -64.01 90.14
CA LEU A 588 -93.26 -63.70 89.75
C LEU A 588 -94.16 -64.96 89.62
N LYS A 589 -93.60 -66.11 89.27
CA LYS A 589 -94.32 -67.40 89.28
C LYS A 589 -94.62 -67.93 90.68
N VAL A 590 -93.83 -67.56 91.70
CA VAL A 590 -94.15 -67.86 93.11
C VAL A 590 -95.25 -66.93 93.61
N SER A 591 -95.18 -65.63 93.28
CA SER A 591 -96.19 -64.62 93.63
C SER A 591 -97.58 -64.83 93.01
N LEU A 592 -97.72 -65.73 92.03
CA LEU A 592 -98.99 -66.09 91.37
C LEU A 592 -99.52 -67.47 91.79
N LYS A 593 -99.01 -68.04 92.90
CA LYS A 593 -99.48 -69.30 93.50
C LYS A 593 -99.90 -69.18 94.97
N THR A 594 -100.09 -67.94 95.42
CA THR A 594 -100.66 -67.53 96.72
C THR A 594 -101.79 -66.56 96.45
#